data_AF-A0A183TQ75-F1
#
_entry.id   AF-A0A183TQ75-F1
#
_cell.length_a   1.000
_cell.length_b   1.000
_cell.length_c   1.000
_cell.angle_alpha   90.00
_cell.angle_beta   90.00
_cell.angle_gamma   90.00
#
_symmetry.space_group_name_H-M   'P 1'
#
loop_
_entity.id
_entity.type
_entity.pdbx_description
1 polymer ?
#
loop_
_entity_poly.entity_id
_entity_poly.type
_entity_poly.pdbx_seq_one_letter_code
_entity_poly.pdbx_strand_id
1 'polypeptide(L)' 'MDTERKTLKQLKPTKSPGPDGISAKVLNELTDQLASPLSKIFEILMKARALPTNFICSVLRLGEDPP' A
#
# COMPACT_ATOMS: atom_id res chain seq x y z
N MET A 1 5.34 16.74 1.89
CA MET A 1 4.40 15.58 1.88
C MET A 1 4.21 15.05 0.46
N ASP A 2 5.27 15.09 -0.34
CA ASP A 2 5.21 14.92 -1.79
C ASP A 2 5.60 13.50 -2.22
N THR A 3 6.26 12.78 -1.31
CA THR A 3 6.73 11.42 -1.52
C THR A 3 5.58 10.45 -1.69
N GLU A 4 4.56 10.47 -0.82
CA GLU A 4 3.38 9.61 -1.00
C GLU A 4 2.64 9.87 -2.31
N ARG A 5 2.46 11.14 -2.70
CA ARG A 5 1.82 11.48 -3.98
C ARG A 5 2.62 10.95 -5.16
N LYS A 6 3.95 11.11 -5.11
CA LYS A 6 4.85 10.61 -6.14
C LYS A 6 4.84 9.08 -6.21
N THR A 7 4.87 8.41 -5.06
CA THR A 7 4.85 6.96 -4.98
C THR A 7 3.54 6.39 -5.51
N LEU A 8 2.39 6.95 -5.13
CA LEU A 8 1.08 6.52 -5.64
C LEU A 8 0.99 6.72 -7.16
N LYS A 9 1.41 7.89 -7.67
CA LYS A 9 1.43 8.20 -9.12
C LYS A 9 2.37 7.31 -9.95
N GLN A 10 3.35 6.68 -9.31
CA GLN A 10 4.30 5.78 -9.97
C GLN A 10 3.83 4.32 -9.99
N LEU A 11 2.69 4.00 -9.34
CA LEU A 11 2.13 2.66 -9.39
C LEU A 11 1.71 2.31 -10.82
N LYS A 12 2.21 1.20 -11.34
CA LYS A 12 1.87 0.70 -12.68
C LYS A 12 0.39 0.29 -12.71
N PRO A 13 -0.49 0.97 -13.48
CA PRO A 13 -1.93 0.69 -13.46
C PRO A 13 -2.30 -0.69 -14.00
N THR A 14 -1.41 -1.31 -14.77
CA THR A 14 -1.59 -2.62 -15.41
C THR A 14 -1.28 -3.80 -14.50
N LYS A 15 -0.82 -3.56 -13.26
CA LYS A 15 -0.59 -4.63 -12.29
C LYS A 15 -1.90 -5.21 -11.79
N SER A 16 -1.87 -6.49 -11.44
CA SER A 16 -2.98 -7.16 -10.77
C SER A 16 -3.34 -6.44 -9.46
N PRO A 17 -4.64 -6.37 -9.12
CA PRO A 17 -5.07 -5.86 -7.83
C PRO A 17 -4.41 -6.58 -6.65
N GLY A 18 -4.32 -5.90 -5.51
CA GLY A 18 -3.90 -6.52 -4.28
C GLY A 18 -4.90 -7.58 -3.79
N PRO A 19 -4.58 -8.32 -2.71
CA PRO A 19 -5.53 -9.24 -2.05
C PRO A 19 -6.80 -8.55 -1.54
N ASP A 20 -6.77 -7.22 -1.41
CA ASP A 20 -7.90 -6.34 -1.10
C ASP A 20 -8.80 -6.05 -2.31
N GLY A 21 -8.44 -6.53 -3.51
CA GLY A 21 -9.14 -6.26 -4.76
C GLY A 21 -8.92 -4.86 -5.31
N ILE A 22 -8.05 -4.04 -4.69
CA ILE A 22 -7.82 -2.66 -5.09
C ILE A 22 -6.74 -2.61 -6.18
N SER A 23 -7.09 -2.03 -7.32
CA SER A 23 -6.15 -1.86 -8.43
C SER A 23 -5.24 -0.64 -8.23
N ALA A 24 -4.03 -0.72 -8.79
CA ALA A 24 -3.11 0.41 -8.84
C ALA A 24 -3.71 1.63 -9.56
N LYS A 25 -4.63 1.42 -10.51
CA LYS A 25 -5.33 2.51 -11.21
C LYS A 25 -6.19 3.34 -10.24
N VAL A 26 -6.95 2.69 -9.38
CA VAL A 26 -7.79 3.37 -8.38
C VAL A 26 -6.93 4.16 -7.40
N LEU A 27 -5.80 3.59 -6.95
CA LEU A 27 -4.86 4.29 -6.06
C LEU A 27 -4.23 5.52 -6.72
N ASN A 28 -3.90 5.45 -8.01
CA ASN A 28 -3.42 6.59 -8.79
C ASN A 28 -4.46 7.72 -8.84
N GLU A 29 -5.71 7.39 -9.18
CA GLU A 29 -6.81 8.36 -9.33
C GLU A 29 -7.14 9.05 -7.99
N LEU A 30 -7.06 8.32 -6.88
CA LEU A 30 -7.36 8.83 -5.53
C LEU A 30 -6.14 9.43 -4.82
N THR A 31 -5.01 9.62 -5.52
CA THR A 31 -3.74 10.06 -4.90
C THR A 31 -3.89 11.28 -4.00
N ASP A 32 -4.59 12.33 -4.46
CA ASP A 32 -4.69 13.57 -3.71
C ASP A 32 -5.55 13.44 -2.45
N GLN A 33 -6.49 12.50 -2.44
CA GLN A 33 -7.32 12.17 -1.27
C GLN A 33 -6.58 11.24 -0.30
N LEU A 34 -5.76 10.32 -0.82
CA LEU A 34 -5.08 9.29 -0.03
C LEU A 34 -3.74 9.76 0.54
N ALA A 35 -3.07 10.75 -0.07
CA ALA A 35 -1.74 11.18 0.37
C ALA A 35 -1.73 11.62 1.84
N SER A 36 -2.64 12.50 2.24
CA SER A 36 -2.72 13.00 3.62
C SER A 36 -2.99 11.90 4.66
N PRO A 37 -4.03 11.04 4.52
CA PRO A 37 -4.29 9.99 5.49
C PRO A 37 -3.18 8.94 5.53
N LEU A 38 -2.55 8.59 4.39
CA LEU A 38 -1.44 7.64 4.37
C LEU A 38 -0.21 8.17 5.10
N SER A 39 0.16 9.44 4.92
CA SER A 39 1.26 10.04 5.69
C SER A 39 1.00 9.99 7.19
N LYS A 40 -0.23 10.33 7.60
CA LYS A 40 -0.60 10.34 9.01
C LYS A 40 -0.51 8.94 9.62
N ILE A 41 -1.00 7.93 8.90
CA ILE A 41 -0.87 6.53 9.31
C ILE A 41 0.61 6.16 9.42
N PHE A 42 1.42 6.48 8.40
CA PHE A 42 2.85 6.18 8.40
C PHE A 42 3.57 6.82 9.59
N GLU A 43 3.32 8.09 9.89
CA GLU A 43 3.88 8.77 11.06
C GLU A 43 3.47 8.12 12.38
N ILE A 44 2.21 7.71 12.52
CA ILE A 44 1.71 7.00 13.71
C ILE A 44 2.45 5.66 13.87
N LEU A 45 2.58 4.89 12.79
CA LEU A 45 3.29 3.61 12.80
C LEU A 45 4.77 3.78 13.13
N MET A 46 5.42 4.80 12.57
CA MET A 46 6.82 5.12 12.85
C MET A 46 7.03 5.49 14.31
N LYS A 47 6.14 6.30 14.90
CA LYS A 47 6.18 6.65 16.33
C LYS A 47 5.91 5.44 17.22
N ALA A 48 4.95 4.60 16.86
CA ALA A 48 4.61 3.39 17.59
C ALA A 48 5.71 2.31 17.51
N ARG A 49 6.60 2.38 16.50
CA ARG A 49 7.58 1.33 16.18
C ARG A 49 6.94 -0.06 16.06
N ALA A 50 5.69 -0.09 15.62
CA ALA A 50 4.89 -1.30 15.50
C ALA A 50 4.11 -1.23 14.20
N LEU A 51 4.24 -2.28 13.38
CA LEU A 51 3.40 -2.49 12.21
C LEU A 51 2.28 -3.46 12.60
N PRO A 52 1.04 -3.25 12.16
CA PRO A 52 -0.03 -4.21 12.41
C PRO A 52 0.34 -5.54 11.72
N THR A 53 0.14 -6.65 12.43
CA THR A 53 0.60 -7.99 12.02
C THR A 53 0.14 -8.41 10.62
N ASN A 54 -1.00 -7.88 10.17
CA ASN A 54 -1.58 -8.14 8.85
C ASN A 54 -0.89 -7.42 7.68
N PHE A 55 0.02 -6.45 7.92
CA PHE A 55 0.78 -5.81 6.84
C PHE A 55 1.86 -6.72 6.24
N ILE A 56 2.27 -7.78 6.95
CA ILE A 56 3.36 -8.71 6.53
C ILE A 56 2.82 -9.86 5.65
N CYS A 57 1.53 -10.20 5.77
CA CYS A 57 0.93 -11.36 5.10
C CYS A 57 0.94 -11.30 3.56
N SER A 58 1.19 -10.13 2.95
CA SER A 58 1.24 -9.94 1.50
C SER A 58 2.60 -10.26 0.86
N VAL A 59 3.69 -10.33 1.64
CA VAL A 59 5.05 -10.59 1.10
C VAL A 59 5.39 -12.09 1.09
N LEU A 60 4.72 -12.92 1.88
CA LEU A 60 5.09 -14.33 2.09
C LEU A 60 4.19 -15.37 1.40
N ARG A 61 3.22 -14.97 0.56
CA ARG A 61 2.32 -15.90 -0.15
C ARG A 61 2.75 -16.22 -1.60
N LEU A 62 3.99 -15.94 -1.99
CA LEU A 62 4.55 -16.26 -3.31
C LEU A 62 5.43 -17.53 -3.31
N GLY A 63 5.16 -18.52 -2.45
CA GLY A 63 6.05 -19.68 -2.38
C GLY A 63 5.61 -20.89 -1.57
N GLU A 64 4.32 -21.17 -1.42
CA GLU A 64 3.89 -22.50 -0.96
C GLU A 64 2.80 -23.04 -1.90
N ASP A 65 3.23 -23.93 -2.79
CA ASP A 65 2.35 -24.91 -3.44
C ASP A 65 1.85 -25.89 -2.36
N PRO A 66 0.53 -26.12 -2.24
CA PRO A 66 0.02 -27.14 -1.34
C PRO A 66 0.26 -28.55 -1.92
N PRO A 67 0.48 -29.56 -1.06
CA PRO A 67 0.62 -30.95 -1.48
C PRO A 67 -0.67 -31.55 -2.03
#